data_AF-A0A1Y3BT88-F1
#
_entry.id   AF-A0A1Y3BT88-F1
#
_cell.length_a   1.000
_cell.length_b   1.000
_cell.length_c   1.000
_cell.angle_alpha   90.00
_cell.angle_beta   90.00
_cell.angle_gamma   90.00
#
_symmetry.space_group_name_H-M   'P 1'
#
loop_
_entity.id
_entity.type
_entity.pdbx_description
1 polymer ?
#
loop_
_entity_poly.entity_id
_entity_poly.type
_entity_poly.pdbx_seq_one_letter_code
_entity_poly.pdbx_strand_id
1 'polypeptide(L)'
;RQLAQKAREERAGIRSTAPDDSSDDDDEVKERNQIRQERQKERQREKNLMRAAPERRSKLERQRERDISEQVALGMANPRMNANEVQFDQRLFNQAKGLGTGFGDDEDYSVYDKPWRSAQAMSQNIYRPTKKNDHEVYGDELEQLSKNRFVPDKEFSGADRSTKRDGPIQFEKQPEDDDPFGLDKFLTEVKKASKRPEASSATYENRSSYKKRKD
;
A
#
# COMPACT_ATOMS: atom_id res chain seq x y z
N ARG A 1 65.30 -37.84 -62.25
CA ARG A 1 65.05 -38.66 -61.04
C ARG A 1 64.88 -37.82 -59.78
N GLN A 2 65.73 -36.84 -59.52
CA GLN A 2 65.66 -35.98 -58.32
C GLN A 2 64.34 -35.17 -58.22
N LEU A 3 63.80 -34.69 -59.34
CA LEU A 3 62.52 -33.95 -59.36
C LEU A 3 61.32 -34.81 -58.90
N ALA A 4 61.31 -36.10 -59.27
CA ALA A 4 60.25 -37.03 -58.88
C ALA A 4 60.37 -37.42 -57.39
N GLN A 5 61.59 -37.44 -56.85
CA GLN A 5 61.83 -37.69 -55.43
C GLN A 5 61.34 -36.51 -54.59
N LYS A 6 61.63 -35.28 -55.03
CA LYS A 6 61.12 -34.05 -54.40
C LYS A 6 59.59 -33.96 -54.40
N ALA A 7 58.92 -34.35 -55.48
CA ALA A 7 57.46 -34.37 -55.56
C ALA A 7 56.81 -35.43 -54.64
N ARG A 8 57.49 -36.55 -54.37
CA ARG A 8 57.02 -37.55 -53.40
C ARG A 8 57.17 -37.08 -51.95
N GLU A 9 58.27 -36.41 -51.65
CA GLU A 9 58.54 -35.86 -50.31
C GLU A 9 57.53 -34.77 -49.95
N GLU A 10 57.15 -33.91 -50.91
CA GLU A 10 56.11 -32.89 -50.71
C GLU A 10 54.72 -33.49 -50.46
N ARG A 11 54.35 -34.52 -51.25
CA ARG A 11 53.04 -35.19 -51.11
C ARG A 11 52.92 -36.02 -49.83
N ALA A 12 54.03 -36.53 -49.31
CA ALA A 12 54.05 -37.28 -48.07
C ALA A 12 54.07 -36.36 -46.83
N GLY A 13 54.33 -35.06 -46.97
CA GLY A 13 54.41 -34.11 -45.86
C GLY A 13 55.55 -34.39 -44.87
N ILE A 14 56.53 -35.23 -45.25
CA ILE A 14 57.60 -35.71 -44.36
C ILE A 14 58.82 -34.78 -44.34
N ARG A 15 58.91 -33.82 -45.29
CA ARG A 15 60.06 -32.93 -45.37
C ARG A 15 59.63 -31.46 -45.27
N SER A 16 59.60 -30.95 -44.05
CA SER A 16 59.52 -29.52 -43.75
C SER A 16 60.80 -28.83 -44.26
N THR A 17 60.64 -27.92 -45.20
CA THR A 17 61.74 -27.06 -45.68
C THR A 17 61.77 -25.77 -44.87
N ALA A 18 62.28 -25.82 -43.63
CA ALA A 18 62.84 -24.67 -42.91
C ALA A 18 63.52 -25.15 -41.61
N PRO A 19 64.80 -24.82 -41.35
CA PRO A 19 65.45 -25.13 -40.07
C PRO A 19 65.52 -23.87 -39.18
N ASP A 20 64.41 -23.16 -38.93
CA ASP A 20 64.45 -22.01 -38.01
C ASP A 20 63.10 -21.55 -37.39
N ASP A 21 61.98 -22.28 -37.52
CA ASP A 21 60.68 -21.83 -36.95
C ASP A 21 59.75 -23.01 -36.56
N SER A 22 60.33 -24.07 -35.98
CA SER A 22 59.66 -25.36 -35.74
C SER A 22 59.55 -25.71 -34.24
N SER A 23 59.59 -24.71 -33.37
CA SER A 23 59.35 -24.91 -31.92
C SER A 23 57.89 -24.65 -31.59
N ASP A 24 57.35 -23.48 -31.99
CA ASP A 24 55.99 -23.06 -31.63
C ASP A 24 54.89 -23.85 -32.36
N ASP A 25 55.05 -24.15 -33.66
CA ASP A 25 54.06 -24.92 -34.43
C ASP A 25 53.91 -26.37 -33.93
N ASP A 26 55.02 -26.99 -33.54
CA ASP A 26 55.01 -28.35 -32.97
C ASP A 26 54.34 -28.37 -31.58
N ASP A 27 54.49 -27.28 -30.81
CA ASP A 27 53.89 -27.15 -29.49
C ASP A 27 52.38 -26.84 -29.58
N GLU A 28 51.94 -25.98 -30.50
CA GLU A 28 50.50 -25.74 -30.74
C GLU A 28 49.78 -27.00 -31.24
N VAL A 29 50.42 -27.80 -32.11
CA VAL A 29 49.87 -29.08 -32.56
C VAL A 29 49.81 -30.11 -31.43
N LYS A 30 50.82 -30.14 -30.54
CA LYS A 30 50.79 -30.98 -29.33
C LYS A 30 49.67 -30.56 -28.40
N GLU A 31 49.49 -29.26 -28.14
CA GLU A 31 48.40 -28.74 -27.30
C GLU A 31 47.02 -29.10 -27.86
N ARG A 32 46.81 -28.92 -29.17
CA ARG A 32 45.55 -29.31 -29.82
C ARG A 32 45.27 -30.81 -29.70
N ASN A 33 46.30 -31.64 -29.85
CA ASN A 33 46.18 -33.08 -29.69
C ASN A 33 45.93 -33.48 -28.23
N GLN A 34 46.55 -32.78 -27.27
CA GLN A 34 46.28 -32.96 -25.84
C GLN A 34 44.82 -32.62 -25.50
N ILE A 35 44.29 -31.49 -25.99
CA ILE A 35 42.88 -31.10 -25.80
C ILE A 35 41.92 -32.17 -26.36
N ARG A 36 42.23 -32.73 -27.54
CA ARG A 36 41.43 -33.80 -28.15
C ARG A 36 41.46 -35.07 -27.30
N GLN A 37 42.63 -35.48 -26.83
CA GLN A 37 42.80 -36.66 -25.98
C GLN A 37 42.14 -36.47 -24.60
N GLU A 38 42.28 -35.29 -24.01
CA GLU A 38 41.66 -34.93 -22.74
C GLU A 38 40.14 -35.01 -22.84
N ARG A 39 39.53 -34.42 -23.87
CA ARG A 39 38.08 -34.51 -24.13
C ARG A 39 37.61 -35.94 -24.37
N GLN A 40 38.45 -36.79 -24.99
CA GLN A 40 38.13 -38.20 -25.18
C GLN A 40 38.20 -38.98 -23.85
N LYS A 41 39.24 -38.73 -23.05
CA LYS A 41 39.44 -39.32 -21.73
C LYS A 41 38.36 -38.87 -20.74
N GLU A 42 37.92 -37.61 -20.82
CA GLU A 42 36.83 -37.05 -20.03
C GLU A 42 35.50 -37.75 -20.37
N ARG A 43 35.13 -37.85 -21.65
CA ARG A 43 33.93 -38.58 -22.07
C ARG A 43 33.96 -40.05 -21.64
N GLN A 44 35.13 -40.70 -21.67
CA GLN A 44 35.27 -42.07 -21.17
C GLN A 44 35.14 -42.13 -19.64
N ARG A 45 35.74 -41.19 -18.91
CA ARG A 45 35.62 -41.08 -17.45
C ARG A 45 34.18 -40.82 -17.03
N GLU A 46 33.47 -39.94 -17.73
CA GLU A 46 32.05 -39.64 -17.51
C GLU A 46 31.17 -40.86 -17.79
N LYS A 47 31.38 -41.56 -18.90
CA LYS A 47 30.66 -42.81 -19.22
C LYS A 47 30.92 -43.90 -18.18
N ASN A 48 32.17 -44.03 -17.70
CA ASN A 48 32.54 -44.96 -16.64
C ASN A 48 31.96 -44.55 -15.29
N LEU A 49 31.95 -43.26 -14.94
CA LEU A 49 31.33 -42.73 -13.72
C LEU A 49 29.82 -42.96 -13.73
N MET A 50 29.17 -42.71 -14.86
CA MET A 50 27.74 -42.96 -15.09
C MET A 50 27.40 -44.45 -14.96
N ARG A 51 28.31 -45.35 -15.37
CA ARG A 51 28.13 -46.81 -15.26
C ARG A 51 28.51 -47.37 -13.88
N ALA A 52 29.52 -46.81 -13.22
CA ALA A 52 30.09 -47.35 -11.98
C ALA A 52 29.43 -46.81 -10.71
N ALA A 53 28.69 -45.70 -10.76
CA ALA A 53 28.09 -45.10 -9.57
C ALA A 53 26.67 -44.51 -9.79
N PRO A 54 25.67 -45.34 -10.14
CA PRO A 54 24.27 -44.90 -10.18
C PRO A 54 23.77 -44.40 -8.81
N GLU A 55 24.24 -44.99 -7.71
CA GLU A 55 23.92 -44.60 -6.32
C GLU A 55 24.39 -43.19 -5.95
N ARG A 56 25.50 -42.70 -6.52
CA ARG A 56 26.01 -41.34 -6.21
C ARG A 56 25.21 -40.25 -6.93
N ARG A 57 24.65 -40.54 -8.11
CA ARG A 57 23.67 -39.65 -8.78
C ARG A 57 22.34 -39.66 -8.04
N SER A 58 21.89 -40.83 -7.60
CA SER A 58 20.67 -41.00 -6.77
C SER A 58 20.70 -40.17 -5.49
N LYS A 59 21.85 -40.05 -4.80
CA LYS A 59 21.94 -39.21 -3.59
C LYS A 59 21.74 -37.71 -3.87
N LEU A 60 22.27 -37.19 -4.98
CA LEU A 60 22.10 -35.80 -5.39
C LEU A 60 20.67 -35.53 -5.89
N GLU A 61 20.12 -36.47 -6.65
CA GLU A 61 18.76 -36.41 -7.18
C GLU A 61 17.71 -36.53 -6.07
N ARG A 62 17.86 -37.49 -5.15
CA ARG A 62 17.04 -37.60 -3.93
C ARG A 62 17.14 -36.38 -3.04
N GLN A 63 18.29 -35.70 -2.99
CA GLN A 63 18.42 -34.46 -2.23
C GLN A 63 17.66 -33.30 -2.90
N ARG A 64 17.64 -33.28 -4.24
CA ARG A 64 16.90 -32.31 -5.05
C ARG A 64 15.37 -32.52 -4.97
N GLU A 65 14.92 -33.75 -4.78
CA GLU A 65 13.50 -34.12 -4.64
C GLU A 65 12.94 -34.06 -3.21
N ARG A 66 13.78 -33.81 -2.19
CA ARG A 66 13.28 -33.70 -0.80
C ARG A 66 12.36 -32.50 -0.64
N ASP A 67 11.24 -32.73 0.04
CA ASP A 67 10.30 -31.68 0.43
C ASP A 67 10.98 -30.65 1.34
N ILE A 68 10.51 -29.40 1.26
CA ILE A 68 11.09 -28.25 1.97
C ILE A 68 11.10 -28.49 3.50
N SER A 69 10.07 -29.14 4.03
CA SER A 69 9.99 -29.50 5.45
C SER A 69 11.04 -30.55 5.87
N GLU A 70 11.31 -31.54 5.02
CA GLU A 70 12.33 -32.57 5.26
C GLU A 70 13.74 -32.02 5.13
N GLN A 71 13.97 -31.12 4.17
CA GLN A 71 15.25 -30.39 4.04
C GLN A 71 15.55 -29.59 5.30
N VAL A 72 14.54 -28.87 5.83
CA VAL A 72 14.66 -28.10 7.08
C VAL A 72 14.90 -29.01 8.28
N ALA A 73 14.15 -30.11 8.40
CA ALA A 73 14.31 -31.06 9.49
C ALA A 73 15.69 -31.76 9.49
N LEU A 74 16.26 -31.99 8.31
CA LEU A 74 17.58 -32.60 8.13
C LEU A 74 18.73 -31.58 8.17
N GLY A 75 18.44 -30.30 8.43
CA GLY A 75 19.43 -29.23 8.49
C GLY A 75 20.14 -28.98 7.16
N MET A 76 19.58 -29.46 6.04
CA MET A 76 20.07 -29.14 4.72
C MET A 76 19.70 -27.69 4.44
N ALA A 77 20.69 -26.80 4.52
CA ALA A 77 20.50 -25.40 4.17
C ALA A 77 19.94 -25.33 2.75
N ASN A 78 18.65 -25.03 2.62
CA ASN A 78 18.02 -24.69 1.36
C ASN A 78 18.46 -23.26 1.03
N PRO A 79 19.47 -23.04 0.18
CA PRO A 79 19.80 -21.70 -0.24
C PRO A 79 18.81 -21.40 -1.37
N ARG A 80 17.54 -21.19 -1.01
CA ARG A 80 16.62 -20.50 -1.92
C ARG A 80 17.42 -19.34 -2.46
N MET A 81 17.52 -19.29 -3.78
CA MET A 81 18.54 -18.64 -4.60
C MET A 81 18.53 -17.10 -4.52
N ASN A 82 18.40 -16.54 -3.32
CA ASN A 82 18.17 -15.14 -3.03
C ASN A 82 19.25 -14.57 -2.09
N ALA A 83 20.36 -15.29 -1.90
CA ALA A 83 21.48 -14.86 -1.06
C ALA A 83 22.57 -14.10 -1.84
N ASN A 84 22.50 -14.09 -3.17
CA ASN A 84 23.49 -13.41 -4.03
C ASN A 84 23.11 -11.95 -4.35
N GLU A 85 21.94 -11.49 -3.93
CA GLU A 85 21.52 -10.10 -4.03
C GLU A 85 21.28 -9.55 -2.63
N VAL A 86 21.71 -8.30 -2.39
CA VAL A 86 21.56 -7.61 -1.10
C VAL A 86 20.12 -7.77 -0.62
N GLN A 87 19.93 -8.41 0.52
CA GLN A 87 18.60 -8.59 1.11
C GLN A 87 18.05 -7.22 1.48
N PHE A 88 17.13 -6.71 0.68
CA PHE A 88 16.46 -5.45 0.95
C PHE A 88 15.25 -5.67 1.86
N ASP A 89 14.99 -4.74 2.77
CA ASP A 89 13.80 -4.77 3.64
C ASP A 89 12.54 -4.48 2.81
N GLN A 90 11.59 -5.43 2.81
CA GLN A 90 10.32 -5.33 2.07
C GLN A 90 9.51 -4.09 2.44
N ARG A 91 9.65 -3.59 3.68
CA ARG A 91 8.97 -2.36 4.13
C ARG A 91 9.46 -1.11 3.43
N LEU A 92 10.61 -1.17 2.75
CA LEU A 92 11.16 -0.05 2.00
C LEU A 92 10.57 0.04 0.57
N PHE A 93 10.20 -1.09 -0.06
CA PHE A 93 9.66 -1.09 -1.42
C PHE A 93 8.19 -0.69 -1.53
N ASN A 94 7.43 -0.85 -0.44
CA ASN A 94 6.03 -0.45 -0.40
C ASN A 94 5.85 1.04 -0.03
N GLN A 95 6.91 1.85 -0.07
CA GLN A 95 6.85 3.28 0.19
C GLN A 95 6.61 4.03 -1.12
N ALA A 96 5.43 4.65 -1.28
CA ALA A 96 5.08 5.45 -2.46
C ALA A 96 5.87 6.78 -2.59
N LYS A 97 6.94 6.97 -1.81
CA LYS A 97 7.68 8.24 -1.66
C LYS A 97 8.49 8.68 -2.89
N GLY A 98 8.60 7.87 -3.93
CA GLY A 98 9.47 8.16 -5.08
C GLY A 98 8.78 8.71 -6.32
N LEU A 99 7.46 8.56 -6.47
CA LEU A 99 6.76 8.92 -7.71
C LEU A 99 6.12 10.31 -7.68
N GLY A 100 5.97 10.92 -6.51
CA GLY A 100 5.25 12.19 -6.34
C GLY A 100 6.13 13.42 -6.09
N THR A 101 7.45 13.26 -5.87
CA THR A 101 8.32 14.38 -5.52
C THR A 101 9.03 14.88 -6.79
N GLY A 102 8.62 16.03 -7.32
CA GLY A 102 9.27 16.67 -8.47
C GLY A 102 8.52 16.59 -9.81
N PHE A 103 7.24 16.22 -9.80
CA PHE A 103 6.35 16.25 -10.98
C PHE A 103 5.31 17.40 -10.92
N GLY A 104 5.55 18.43 -10.11
CA GLY A 104 4.68 19.61 -9.98
C GLY A 104 5.10 20.72 -10.94
N ASP A 105 4.13 21.55 -11.33
CA ASP A 105 4.37 22.77 -12.10
C ASP A 105 5.17 23.77 -11.25
N ASP A 106 6.06 24.55 -11.86
CA ASP A 106 6.85 25.57 -11.14
C ASP A 106 5.94 26.68 -10.56
N GLU A 107 4.72 26.77 -11.06
CA GLU A 107 3.65 27.67 -10.60
C GLU A 107 2.91 27.12 -9.35
N ASP A 108 3.00 25.81 -9.07
CA ASP A 108 2.40 25.20 -7.90
C ASP A 108 3.29 25.43 -6.65
N TYR A 109 2.75 26.13 -5.64
CA TYR A 109 3.42 26.40 -4.35
C TYR A 109 3.59 25.14 -3.49
N SER A 110 4.43 24.20 -3.93
CA SER A 110 4.74 22.94 -3.25
C SER A 110 6.13 22.98 -2.61
N VAL A 111 6.38 23.97 -1.74
CA VAL A 111 7.67 24.16 -1.03
C VAL A 111 7.96 23.02 -0.02
N TYR A 112 6.93 22.32 0.43
CA TYR A 112 7.04 21.27 1.44
C TYR A 112 6.47 19.94 0.95
N ASP A 113 7.20 18.86 1.22
CA ASP A 113 6.81 17.49 0.85
C ASP A 113 5.59 16.96 1.64
N LYS A 114 5.25 17.61 2.76
CA LYS A 114 4.18 17.18 3.66
C LYS A 114 3.24 18.33 3.98
N PRO A 115 1.92 18.08 4.00
CA PRO A 115 0.98 19.07 4.48
C PRO A 115 1.19 19.30 5.98
N TRP A 116 0.98 20.54 6.43
CA TRP A 116 0.99 20.92 7.85
C TRP A 116 0.08 20.03 8.72
N ARG A 117 -1.02 19.53 8.13
CA ARG A 117 -1.94 18.57 8.76
C ARG A 117 -2.19 17.41 7.82
N SER A 118 -1.85 16.20 8.25
CA SER A 118 -2.23 14.98 7.52
C SER A 118 -3.68 14.62 7.85
N ALA A 119 -4.61 15.07 7.01
CA ALA A 119 -6.03 14.72 7.13
C ALA A 119 -6.22 13.18 7.20
N GLN A 120 -5.44 12.41 6.43
CA GLN A 120 -5.46 10.95 6.47
C GLN A 120 -5.09 10.38 7.85
N ALA A 121 -3.97 10.80 8.45
CA ALA A 121 -3.56 10.25 9.75
C ALA A 121 -4.50 10.70 10.88
N MET A 122 -5.00 11.94 10.83
CA MET A 122 -6.02 12.38 11.79
C MET A 122 -7.34 11.64 11.59
N SER A 123 -7.79 11.38 10.36
CA SER A 123 -9.05 10.65 10.10
C SER A 123 -9.06 9.22 10.65
N GLN A 124 -7.89 8.57 10.75
CA GLN A 124 -7.77 7.23 11.36
C GLN A 124 -7.64 7.28 12.88
N ASN A 125 -7.15 8.40 13.43
CA ASN A 125 -6.96 8.59 14.87
C ASN A 125 -8.14 9.31 15.53
N ILE A 126 -9.03 9.93 14.75
CA ILE A 126 -10.32 10.43 15.22
C ILE A 126 -11.18 9.21 15.52
N TYR A 127 -11.72 9.16 16.74
CA TYR A 127 -12.57 8.09 17.21
C TYR A 127 -13.65 7.75 16.18
N ARG A 128 -13.52 6.58 15.55
CA ARG A 128 -14.44 6.06 14.55
C ARG A 128 -14.92 4.70 15.02
N PRO A 129 -15.97 4.64 15.87
CA PRO A 129 -16.46 3.40 16.42
C PRO A 129 -16.85 2.44 15.30
N THR A 130 -16.39 1.20 15.41
CA THR A 130 -16.72 0.15 14.45
C THR A 130 -17.54 -0.91 15.17
N LYS A 131 -18.81 -1.07 14.76
CA LYS A 131 -19.74 -2.02 15.41
C LYS A 131 -19.23 -3.47 15.46
N LYS A 132 -18.26 -3.82 14.61
CA LYS A 132 -17.69 -5.17 14.53
C LYS A 132 -16.69 -5.47 15.65
N ASN A 133 -15.82 -4.52 16.00
CA ASN A 133 -14.81 -4.74 17.04
C ASN A 133 -15.38 -4.55 18.45
N ASP A 134 -16.43 -3.73 18.59
CA ASP A 134 -17.03 -3.46 19.89
C ASP A 134 -17.75 -4.70 20.48
N HIS A 135 -18.27 -5.60 19.63
CA HIS A 135 -18.94 -6.83 20.10
C HIS A 135 -17.96 -7.82 20.74
N GLU A 136 -16.72 -7.90 20.28
CA GLU A 136 -15.71 -8.79 20.88
C GLU A 136 -15.19 -8.25 22.22
N VAL A 137 -15.13 -6.93 22.37
CA VAL A 137 -14.57 -6.24 23.55
C VAL A 137 -15.62 -6.00 24.63
N TYR A 138 -16.85 -5.64 24.24
CA TYR A 138 -17.93 -5.24 25.15
C TYR A 138 -19.16 -6.16 25.08
N GLY A 139 -19.17 -7.16 24.20
CA GLY A 139 -20.30 -8.09 24.06
C GLY A 139 -21.63 -7.40 23.78
N ASP A 140 -22.71 -8.04 24.22
CA ASP A 140 -24.08 -7.51 24.12
C ASP A 140 -24.36 -6.40 25.15
N GLU A 141 -23.46 -6.14 26.10
CA GLU A 141 -23.69 -5.17 27.19
C GLU A 141 -23.81 -3.73 26.67
N LEU A 142 -23.02 -3.37 25.66
CA LEU A 142 -23.14 -2.06 25.01
C LEU A 142 -24.49 -1.91 24.27
N GLU A 143 -24.96 -2.99 23.67
CA GLU A 143 -26.26 -3.02 23.00
C GLU A 143 -27.41 -2.95 24.02
N GLN A 144 -27.29 -3.61 25.18
CA GLN A 144 -28.24 -3.51 26.28
C GLN A 144 -28.25 -2.12 26.94
N LEU A 145 -27.08 -1.50 27.11
CA LEU A 145 -26.95 -0.14 27.64
C LEU A 145 -27.61 0.89 26.70
N SER A 146 -27.52 0.68 25.38
CA SER A 146 -28.21 1.54 24.40
C SER A 146 -29.74 1.41 24.48
N LYS A 147 -30.26 0.23 24.86
CA LYS A 147 -31.69 -0.06 24.99
C LYS A 147 -32.25 0.44 26.32
N ASN A 148 -31.47 0.36 27.39
CA ASN A 148 -31.83 0.80 28.72
C ASN A 148 -31.50 2.30 28.89
N ARG A 149 -32.33 3.17 28.29
CA ARG A 149 -32.21 4.62 28.54
C ARG A 149 -32.48 4.90 30.02
N PHE A 150 -31.51 5.53 30.67
CA PHE A 150 -31.59 5.91 32.08
C PHE A 150 -32.88 6.68 32.38
N VAL A 151 -33.61 6.21 33.39
CA VAL A 151 -34.79 6.89 33.96
C VAL A 151 -34.40 7.32 35.37
N PRO A 152 -34.29 8.63 35.67
CA PRO A 152 -33.95 9.09 37.01
C PRO A 152 -35.09 8.84 38.00
N ASP A 153 -34.77 8.43 39.22
CA ASP A 153 -35.76 8.26 40.30
C ASP A 153 -36.34 9.60 40.78
N LYS A 154 -35.62 10.70 40.56
CA LYS A 154 -36.02 12.05 40.92
C LYS A 154 -35.75 12.98 39.74
N GLU A 155 -36.83 13.35 39.05
CA GLU A 155 -36.78 14.29 37.94
C GLU A 155 -36.58 15.73 38.45
N PHE A 156 -35.87 16.55 37.68
CA PHE A 156 -35.74 17.98 37.95
C PHE A 156 -37.08 18.68 37.72
N SER A 157 -37.43 19.67 38.54
CA SER A 157 -38.63 20.51 38.34
C SER A 157 -38.58 21.15 36.95
N GLY A 158 -39.54 20.85 36.07
CA GLY A 158 -39.55 21.31 34.67
C GLY A 158 -39.07 20.28 33.63
N ALA A 159 -38.75 19.05 34.06
CA ALA A 159 -38.45 17.92 33.18
C ALA A 159 -39.70 17.10 32.79
N ASP A 160 -40.90 17.54 33.15
CA ASP A 160 -42.15 16.83 32.88
C ASP A 160 -42.34 16.55 31.38
N ARG A 161 -42.30 15.26 31.03
CA ARG A 161 -42.44 14.74 29.68
C ARG A 161 -43.83 14.97 29.06
N SER A 162 -44.82 15.35 29.87
CA SER A 162 -46.15 15.72 29.39
C SER A 162 -46.17 17.09 28.70
N THR A 163 -45.18 17.95 29.01
CA THR A 163 -45.12 19.32 28.50
C THR A 163 -44.48 19.35 27.10
N LYS A 164 -45.22 19.85 26.12
CA LYS A 164 -44.71 20.02 24.75
C LYS A 164 -43.76 21.21 24.71
N ARG A 165 -42.48 20.95 24.46
CA ARG A 165 -41.48 22.01 24.24
C ARG A 165 -41.60 22.56 22.82
N ASP A 166 -41.78 23.87 22.69
CA ASP A 166 -42.06 24.57 21.42
C ASP A 166 -40.79 25.19 20.79
N GLY A 167 -39.60 24.74 21.22
CA GLY A 167 -38.34 25.20 20.64
C GLY A 167 -37.10 24.85 21.48
N PRO A 168 -35.89 25.14 20.96
CA PRO A 168 -34.62 24.82 21.62
C PRO A 168 -34.43 25.52 22.97
N ILE A 169 -35.06 26.69 23.15
CA ILE A 169 -34.99 27.49 24.37
C ILE A 169 -36.43 27.81 24.78
N GLN A 170 -36.80 27.38 25.98
CA GLN A 170 -38.03 27.79 26.64
C GLN A 170 -37.65 28.40 27.98
N PHE A 171 -38.15 29.59 28.23
CA PHE A 171 -38.04 30.23 29.53
C PHE A 171 -39.16 29.70 30.42
N GLU A 172 -38.81 29.27 31.63
CA GLU A 172 -39.79 29.03 32.68
C GLU A 172 -40.48 30.37 32.98
N LYS A 173 -41.81 30.41 32.85
CA LYS A 173 -42.57 31.59 33.26
C LYS A 173 -42.46 31.67 34.77
N GLN A 174 -41.51 32.47 35.25
CA GLN A 174 -41.42 32.77 36.67
C GLN A 174 -42.77 33.34 37.13
N PRO A 175 -43.22 33.00 38.35
CA PRO A 175 -44.45 33.56 38.89
C PRO A 175 -44.40 35.08 38.76
N GLU A 176 -45.49 35.68 38.27
CA GLU A 176 -45.60 37.10 37.86
C GLU A 176 -45.29 38.11 38.99
N ASP A 177 -45.01 37.61 40.20
CA ASP A 177 -44.77 38.38 41.41
C ASP A 177 -43.29 38.66 41.70
N ASP A 178 -42.34 38.04 40.96
CA ASP A 178 -40.89 38.17 41.17
C ASP A 178 -40.16 39.03 40.11
N ASP A 179 -40.84 39.96 39.41
CA ASP A 179 -40.18 40.94 38.52
C ASP A 179 -39.79 42.21 39.31
N PRO A 180 -38.55 42.32 39.85
CA PRO A 180 -38.10 43.46 40.64
C PRO A 180 -38.04 44.77 39.85
N PHE A 181 -38.11 44.72 38.51
CA PHE A 181 -38.05 45.88 37.64
C PHE A 181 -39.39 46.23 36.97
N GLY A 182 -40.43 45.41 37.14
CA GLY A 182 -41.78 45.65 36.63
C GLY A 182 -41.87 45.79 35.10
N LEU A 183 -40.88 45.27 34.38
CA LEU A 183 -40.78 45.34 32.92
C LEU A 183 -41.86 44.50 32.25
N ASP A 184 -42.29 43.40 32.85
CA ASP A 184 -43.36 42.55 32.30
C ASP A 184 -44.71 43.26 32.28
N LYS A 185 -45.02 44.05 33.31
CA LYS A 185 -46.23 44.90 33.34
C LYS A 185 -46.17 45.99 32.27
N PHE A 186 -45.01 46.60 32.08
CA PHE A 186 -44.79 47.60 31.04
C PHE A 186 -44.94 47.02 29.63
N LEU A 187 -44.33 45.87 29.35
CA LEU A 187 -44.42 45.21 28.04
C LEU A 187 -45.84 44.73 27.73
N THR A 188 -46.59 44.27 28.74
CA THR A 188 -47.99 43.87 28.56
C THR A 188 -48.93 45.06 28.29
N GLU A 189 -48.70 46.22 28.92
CA GLU A 189 -49.43 47.46 28.61
C GLU A 189 -49.14 47.99 27.21
N VAL A 190 -47.88 48.04 26.80
CA VAL A 190 -47.49 48.46 25.45
C VAL A 190 -48.10 47.54 24.39
N LYS A 191 -48.11 46.22 24.64
CA LYS A 191 -48.72 45.25 23.73
C LYS A 191 -50.24 45.37 23.67
N LYS A 192 -50.91 45.78 24.75
CA LYS A 192 -52.35 46.13 24.73
C LYS A 192 -52.60 47.42 23.95
N ALA A 193 -51.75 48.44 24.10
CA ALA A 193 -51.89 49.73 23.41
C ALA A 193 -51.72 49.62 21.88
N SER A 194 -50.94 48.65 21.39
CA SER A 194 -50.71 48.41 19.96
C SER A 194 -51.92 47.84 19.19
N LYS A 195 -53.00 47.41 19.86
CA LYS A 195 -54.12 46.74 19.19
C LYS A 195 -55.26 47.71 18.86
N ARG A 196 -55.05 48.54 17.81
CA ARG A 196 -56.11 49.35 17.17
C ARG A 196 -56.83 48.50 16.10
N PRO A 197 -58.16 48.60 15.91
CA PRO A 197 -58.87 47.76 14.95
C PRO A 197 -58.62 48.26 13.51
N GLU A 198 -58.20 47.34 12.64
CA GLU A 198 -58.07 47.54 11.19
C GLU A 198 -59.47 47.65 10.56
N ALA A 199 -59.73 48.76 9.86
CA ALA A 199 -60.90 48.95 9.01
C ALA A 199 -60.46 49.40 7.61
N SER A 200 -60.55 48.44 6.67
CA SER A 200 -60.77 48.56 5.21
C SER A 200 -60.32 49.83 4.46
N SER A 201 -59.46 49.69 3.44
CA SER A 201 -59.90 49.62 2.03
C SER A 201 -58.74 49.78 1.02
N ALA A 202 -58.76 48.87 0.04
CA ALA A 202 -58.49 49.06 -1.39
C ALA A 202 -57.12 49.56 -1.91
N THR A 203 -56.50 48.63 -2.65
CA THR A 203 -55.83 48.81 -3.96
C THR A 203 -54.54 49.64 -4.04
N TYR A 204 -53.41 48.95 -4.17
CA TYR A 204 -52.33 49.39 -5.05
C TYR A 204 -51.78 48.20 -5.85
N GLU A 205 -51.94 48.32 -7.17
CA GLU A 205 -51.59 47.29 -8.16
C GLU A 205 -50.08 47.08 -8.29
N ASN A 206 -49.78 45.81 -8.51
CA ASN A 206 -48.53 45.22 -8.98
C ASN A 206 -48.10 45.79 -10.35
N ARG A 207 -46.92 46.42 -10.43
CA ARG A 207 -46.19 46.63 -11.69
C ARG A 207 -44.72 46.24 -11.56
N SER A 208 -44.50 44.94 -11.62
CA SER A 208 -43.22 44.31 -11.98
C SER A 208 -43.00 44.38 -13.50
N SER A 209 -41.91 45.00 -13.96
CA SER A 209 -41.20 44.59 -15.19
C SER A 209 -39.86 45.35 -15.34
N TYR A 210 -38.82 44.86 -14.67
CA TYR A 210 -37.45 45.31 -14.93
C TYR A 210 -36.83 44.53 -16.10
N LYS A 211 -36.32 45.31 -17.05
CA LYS A 211 -35.72 44.94 -18.34
C LYS A 211 -34.52 43.99 -18.22
N LYS A 212 -34.53 42.93 -19.04
CA LYS A 212 -33.37 42.09 -19.37
C LYS A 212 -32.55 42.82 -20.45
N ARG A 213 -31.32 43.25 -20.11
CA ARG A 213 -30.37 43.80 -21.08
C ARG A 213 -29.59 42.65 -21.75
N LYS A 214 -29.50 42.73 -23.07
CA LYS A 214 -28.62 41.95 -23.95
C LYS A 214 -27.71 42.98 -24.59
N ASP A 215 -26.41 42.83 -24.37
CA ASP A 215 -25.30 43.02 -25.30
C ASP A 215 -24.05 42.40 -24.66
#